data_AF-A0ABD3TEN5-F1
#
_entry.id   AF-A0ABD3TEN5-F1
#
_cell.length_a   1.000
_cell.length_b   1.000
_cell.length_c   1.000
_cell.angle_alpha   90.00
_cell.angle_beta   90.00
_cell.angle_gamma   90.00
#
_symmetry.space_group_name_H-M   'P 1'
#
loop_
_entity.id
_entity.type
_entity.pdbx_description
1 polymer ?
#
loop_
_entity_poly.entity_id
_entity_poly.type
_entity_poly.pdbx_seq_one_letter_code
_entity_poly.pdbx_strand_id
1 'polypeptide(L)'
;MAIFFTLLAITACGLVLGANAKFHSRAKTMIDIIIDTADEASYTIYNTTGAMKDMNANLREVGGNYESTQFLTTTSQRLDIQAADIQRQASKNRRAIDNGLRIVYIVTTVTISLTLTSAIVLLAVGVLKLRKPLQALIVLCWIFTIFCWLFFGIYFFLQNFAGDTCTALESFQQNPYNNSLSSILPCDELLSAKSVLSDISAGVYDLVNEVNQNISTSYGNIVQICNPFSRPPFYDYQPRNCSAASVKIGDIPQVLRMLACPDSEGSTCNGGILIPANYYNTVQAYSTSIQTLLNVYPNMERLVECQTVSDAFSDILNNHCKPLKRYVRMVWRSLVFLSVVMVALVVVWITGTYHEQNLHSLGSSIKPSSYDVGSLELGTVKSIVDDSKPI
;
A
#
# COMPACT_ATOMS: atom_id res chain seq x y z
N MET A 1 -15.59 35.90 -24.35
CA MET A 1 -15.39 34.43 -24.50
C MET A 1 -14.04 33.96 -23.97
N ALA A 2 -12.89 34.35 -24.52
CA ALA A 2 -11.58 33.84 -24.07
C ALA A 2 -11.35 33.91 -22.54
N ILE A 3 -11.60 35.07 -21.92
CA ILE A 3 -11.47 35.28 -20.45
C ILE A 3 -12.32 34.27 -19.64
N PHE A 4 -13.52 33.94 -20.12
CA PHE A 4 -14.41 32.99 -19.45
C PHE A 4 -13.85 31.56 -19.50
N PHE A 5 -13.37 31.12 -20.66
CA PHE A 5 -12.74 29.81 -20.79
C PHE A 5 -11.42 29.72 -20.00
N THR A 6 -10.64 30.79 -19.88
CA THR A 6 -9.43 30.77 -19.02
C THR A 6 -9.78 30.68 -17.54
N LEU A 7 -10.85 31.34 -17.08
CA LEU A 7 -11.33 31.18 -15.69
C LEU A 7 -11.79 29.74 -15.42
N LEU A 8 -12.54 29.14 -16.35
CA LEU A 8 -12.91 27.72 -16.25
C LEU A 8 -11.66 26.81 -16.21
N ALA A 9 -10.67 27.04 -17.07
CA ALA A 9 -9.42 26.28 -17.09
C ALA A 9 -8.66 26.40 -15.75
N ILE A 10 -8.58 27.60 -15.16
CA ILE A 10 -7.96 27.82 -13.84
C ILE A 10 -8.67 26.99 -12.77
N THR A 11 -10.01 27.03 -12.70
CA THR A 11 -10.77 26.24 -11.73
C THR A 11 -10.60 24.73 -11.93
N ALA A 12 -10.57 24.27 -13.19
CA ALA A 12 -10.38 22.86 -13.53
C ALA A 12 -8.97 22.36 -13.16
N CYS A 13 -7.92 23.14 -13.44
CA CYS A 13 -6.56 22.84 -12.99
C CYS A 13 -6.46 22.73 -11.46
N GLY A 14 -7.08 23.66 -10.72
CA GLY A 14 -7.14 23.61 -9.26
C GLY A 14 -7.82 22.34 -8.73
N LEU A 15 -8.94 21.93 -9.34
CA LEU A 15 -9.63 20.67 -9.01
C LEU A 15 -8.78 19.44 -9.32
N VAL A 16 -8.09 19.39 -10.47
CA VAL A 16 -7.19 18.28 -10.82
C VAL A 16 -6.04 18.17 -9.81
N LEU A 17 -5.36 19.27 -9.48
CA LEU A 17 -4.24 19.27 -8.54
C LEU A 17 -4.67 18.83 -7.13
N GLY A 18 -5.76 19.41 -6.61
CA GLY A 18 -6.29 19.06 -5.29
C GLY A 18 -6.81 17.62 -5.19
N ALA A 19 -7.44 17.11 -6.24
CA ALA A 19 -7.90 15.72 -6.30
C ALA A 19 -6.74 14.73 -6.47
N ASN A 20 -5.72 15.08 -7.27
CA ASN A 20 -4.52 14.25 -7.49
C ASN A 20 -3.73 14.05 -6.19
N ALA A 21 -3.47 15.14 -5.45
CA ALA A 21 -2.79 15.06 -4.15
C ALA A 21 -3.54 14.17 -3.14
N LYS A 22 -4.88 14.29 -3.07
CA LYS A 22 -5.71 13.44 -2.20
C LYS A 22 -5.78 11.99 -2.65
N PHE A 23 -5.80 11.74 -3.97
CA PHE A 23 -5.69 10.38 -4.53
C PHE A 23 -4.35 9.73 -4.17
N HIS A 24 -3.23 10.40 -4.44
CA HIS A 24 -1.88 9.91 -4.16
C HIS A 24 -1.70 9.58 -2.66
N SER A 25 -2.13 10.48 -1.77
CA SER A 25 -2.11 10.24 -0.32
C SER A 25 -2.95 9.01 0.09
N ARG A 26 -4.18 8.86 -0.42
CA ARG A 26 -5.04 7.73 -0.06
C ARG A 26 -4.57 6.39 -0.63
N ALA A 27 -4.00 6.40 -1.83
CA ALA A 27 -3.38 5.22 -2.44
C ALA A 27 -2.16 4.77 -1.64
N LYS A 28 -1.33 5.73 -1.18
CA LYS A 28 -0.16 5.44 -0.35
C LYS A 28 -0.54 4.79 0.96
N THR A 29 -1.49 5.36 1.73
CA THR A 29 -1.91 4.75 3.01
C THR A 29 -2.50 3.35 2.84
N MET A 30 -3.23 3.08 1.75
CA MET A 30 -3.73 1.74 1.45
C MET A 30 -2.60 0.73 1.20
N ILE A 31 -1.50 1.15 0.59
CA ILE A 31 -0.29 0.32 0.41
C ILE A 31 0.47 0.17 1.73
N ASP A 32 0.57 1.22 2.54
CA ASP A 32 1.20 1.17 3.85
C ASP A 32 0.55 0.08 4.71
N ILE A 33 -0.78 0.08 4.85
CA ILE A 33 -1.54 -0.95 5.59
C ILE A 33 -1.22 -2.37 5.09
N ILE A 34 -1.20 -2.60 3.76
CA ILE A 34 -0.91 -3.93 3.19
C ILE A 34 0.51 -4.40 3.54
N ILE A 35 1.48 -3.49 3.56
CA ILE A 35 2.87 -3.83 3.91
C ILE A 35 3.02 -4.04 5.40
N ASP A 36 2.41 -3.19 6.24
CA ASP A 36 2.45 -3.32 7.69
C ASP A 36 1.82 -4.66 8.12
N THR A 37 0.77 -5.11 7.42
CA THR A 37 0.16 -6.45 7.59
C THR A 37 1.13 -7.58 7.22
N ALA A 38 1.90 -7.44 6.14
CA ALA A 38 2.88 -8.44 5.70
C ALA A 38 4.12 -8.49 6.63
N ASP A 39 4.54 -7.34 7.16
CA ASP A 39 5.58 -7.24 8.18
C ASP A 39 5.08 -7.79 9.54
N GLU A 40 3.83 -7.58 9.97
CA GLU A 40 3.22 -8.20 11.16
C GLU A 40 3.16 -9.74 11.03
N ALA A 41 2.79 -10.26 9.85
CA ALA A 41 2.80 -11.68 9.57
C ALA A 41 4.22 -12.27 9.63
N SER A 42 5.20 -11.63 8.96
CA SER A 42 6.60 -12.07 8.99
C SER A 42 7.20 -12.01 10.39
N TYR A 43 6.91 -10.95 11.15
CA TYR A 43 7.33 -10.79 12.55
C TYR A 43 6.72 -11.86 13.46
N THR A 44 5.45 -12.19 13.28
CA THR A 44 4.77 -13.28 13.99
C THR A 44 5.44 -14.62 13.72
N ILE A 45 5.81 -14.89 12.47
CA ILE A 45 6.56 -16.10 12.11
C ILE A 45 7.96 -16.09 12.75
N TYR A 46 8.71 -14.98 12.70
CA TYR A 46 10.04 -14.91 13.34
C TYR A 46 10.01 -15.09 14.85
N ASN A 47 9.01 -14.53 15.55
CA ASN A 47 8.82 -14.78 16.98
C ASN A 47 8.48 -16.26 17.25
N THR A 48 7.69 -16.89 16.38
CA THR A 48 7.36 -18.32 16.43
C THR A 48 8.59 -19.19 16.23
N THR A 49 9.41 -18.91 15.21
CA THR A 49 10.64 -19.68 14.96
C THR A 49 11.70 -19.44 16.03
N GLY A 50 11.73 -18.25 16.64
CA GLY A 50 12.49 -17.97 17.86
C GLY A 50 12.09 -18.91 19.00
N ALA A 51 10.80 -18.95 19.34
CA ALA A 51 10.28 -19.85 20.38
C ALA A 51 10.59 -21.34 20.09
N MET A 52 10.50 -21.77 18.83
CA MET A 52 10.89 -23.13 18.41
C MET A 52 12.40 -23.40 18.57
N LYS A 53 13.26 -22.42 18.30
CA LYS A 53 14.73 -22.54 18.48
C LYS A 53 15.12 -22.59 19.95
N ASP A 54 14.50 -21.76 20.79
CA ASP A 54 14.69 -21.78 22.23
C ASP A 54 14.25 -23.13 22.82
N MET A 55 13.09 -23.65 22.40
CA MET A 55 12.63 -24.99 22.75
C MET A 55 13.61 -26.08 22.30
N ASN A 56 14.13 -26.00 21.09
CA ASN A 56 15.13 -26.92 20.58
C ASN A 56 16.45 -26.87 21.36
N ALA A 57 16.93 -25.68 21.74
CA ALA A 57 18.13 -25.53 22.56
C ALA A 57 17.95 -26.16 23.95
N ASN A 58 16.86 -25.81 24.63
CA ASN A 58 16.47 -26.35 25.94
C ASN A 58 16.33 -27.88 25.92
N LEU A 59 15.66 -28.44 24.90
CA LEU A 59 15.52 -29.89 24.74
C LEU A 59 16.87 -30.59 24.56
N ARG A 60 17.82 -29.99 23.82
CA ARG A 60 19.15 -30.58 23.61
C ARG A 60 20.00 -30.60 24.88
N GLU A 61 19.84 -29.61 25.75
CA GLU A 61 20.53 -29.54 27.05
C GLU A 61 20.09 -30.67 27.99
N VAL A 62 18.80 -31.03 27.97
CA VAL A 62 18.19 -32.03 28.87
C VAL A 62 18.09 -33.44 28.27
N GLY A 63 18.74 -33.69 27.14
CA GLY A 63 18.77 -35.03 26.49
C GLY A 63 17.48 -35.43 25.78
N GLY A 64 16.72 -34.46 25.26
CA GLY A 64 15.47 -34.67 24.53
C GLY A 64 15.63 -35.46 23.21
N ASN A 65 14.51 -36.01 22.73
CA ASN A 65 14.48 -36.89 21.56
C ASN A 65 15.07 -36.22 20.29
N TYR A 66 15.98 -36.92 19.62
CA TYR A 66 16.64 -36.47 18.40
C TYR A 66 15.61 -36.07 17.32
N GLU A 67 14.58 -36.89 17.09
CA GLU A 67 13.55 -36.63 16.08
C GLU A 67 12.81 -35.31 16.34
N SER A 68 12.43 -35.03 17.59
CA SER A 68 11.78 -33.78 17.98
C SER A 68 12.70 -32.57 17.78
N THR A 69 13.99 -32.69 18.13
CA THR A 69 14.97 -31.61 17.90
C THR A 69 15.22 -31.36 16.41
N GLN A 70 15.26 -32.41 15.59
CA GLN A 70 15.39 -32.31 14.13
C GLN A 70 14.13 -31.68 13.50
N PHE A 71 12.94 -32.05 13.96
CA PHE A 71 11.67 -31.47 13.51
C PHE A 71 11.60 -29.97 13.81
N LEU A 72 11.90 -29.54 15.04
CA LEU A 72 11.93 -28.12 15.42
C LEU A 72 12.97 -27.34 14.60
N THR A 73 14.18 -27.90 14.42
CA THR A 73 15.25 -27.27 13.63
C THR A 73 14.85 -27.08 12.17
N THR A 74 14.33 -28.13 11.52
CA THR A 74 13.96 -28.08 10.10
C THR A 74 12.71 -27.24 9.84
N THR A 75 11.73 -27.27 10.75
CA THR A 75 10.50 -26.47 10.64
C THR A 75 10.78 -24.98 10.84
N SER A 76 11.52 -24.61 11.89
CA SER A 76 11.88 -23.21 12.14
C SER A 76 12.72 -22.62 10.99
N GLN A 77 13.65 -23.37 10.42
CA GLN A 77 14.43 -22.92 9.26
C GLN A 77 13.57 -22.71 8.00
N ARG A 78 12.59 -23.58 7.73
CA ARG A 78 11.66 -23.41 6.60
C ARG A 78 10.77 -22.18 6.77
N LEU A 79 10.23 -21.99 7.98
CA LEU A 79 9.41 -20.84 8.33
C LEU A 79 10.18 -19.51 8.27
N ASP A 80 11.45 -19.48 8.70
CA ASP A 80 12.32 -18.30 8.55
C ASP A 80 12.50 -17.90 7.08
N ILE A 81 12.67 -18.88 6.19
CA ILE A 81 12.84 -18.66 4.75
C ILE A 81 11.53 -18.10 4.15
N GLN A 82 10.37 -18.62 4.57
CA GLN A 82 9.07 -18.12 4.13
C GLN A 82 8.81 -16.69 4.63
N ALA A 83 9.06 -16.40 5.91
CA ALA A 83 8.95 -15.05 6.48
C ALA A 83 9.87 -14.05 5.76
N ALA A 84 11.10 -14.46 5.46
CA ALA A 84 12.05 -13.64 4.70
C ALA A 84 11.57 -13.37 3.28
N ASP A 85 10.95 -14.35 2.59
CA ASP A 85 10.43 -14.16 1.24
C ASP A 85 9.18 -13.27 1.23
N ILE A 86 8.25 -13.44 2.18
CA ILE A 86 7.08 -12.56 2.37
C ILE A 86 7.55 -11.11 2.52
N GLN A 87 8.43 -10.83 3.49
CA GLN A 87 8.97 -9.49 3.73
C GLN A 87 9.73 -8.93 2.52
N ARG A 88 10.54 -9.76 1.84
CA ARG A 88 11.30 -9.36 0.65
C ARG A 88 10.38 -9.02 -0.52
N GLN A 89 9.36 -9.83 -0.78
CA GLN A 89 8.44 -9.65 -1.89
C GLN A 89 7.48 -8.48 -1.61
N ALA A 90 6.99 -8.33 -0.38
CA ALA A 90 6.22 -7.17 0.07
C ALA A 90 7.03 -5.87 -0.12
N SER A 91 8.25 -5.78 0.44
CA SER A 91 9.11 -4.59 0.33
C SER A 91 9.60 -4.29 -1.11
N LYS A 92 9.71 -5.31 -1.98
CA LYS A 92 9.97 -5.15 -3.42
C LYS A 92 8.75 -4.57 -4.14
N ASN A 93 7.56 -5.13 -3.90
CA ASN A 93 6.31 -4.67 -4.51
C ASN A 93 5.94 -3.26 -4.02
N ARG A 94 6.11 -2.95 -2.72
CA ARG A 94 6.00 -1.59 -2.16
C ARG A 94 6.79 -0.57 -2.96
N ARG A 95 8.08 -0.85 -3.21
CA ARG A 95 8.96 0.05 -3.96
C ARG A 95 8.52 0.23 -5.42
N ALA A 96 8.08 -0.84 -6.08
CA ALA A 96 7.55 -0.75 -7.45
C ALA A 96 6.29 0.13 -7.52
N ILE A 97 5.34 -0.06 -6.59
CA ILE A 97 4.06 0.66 -6.59
C ILE A 97 4.22 2.11 -6.12
N ASP A 98 5.00 2.38 -5.06
CA ASP A 98 5.29 3.76 -4.59
C ASP A 98 6.00 4.57 -5.68
N ASN A 99 7.00 3.98 -6.36
CA ASN A 99 7.64 4.62 -7.51
C ASN A 99 6.63 4.92 -8.64
N GLY A 100 5.77 3.96 -8.99
CA GLY A 100 4.73 4.16 -10.01
C GLY A 100 3.75 5.28 -9.67
N LEU A 101 3.20 5.26 -8.45
CA LEU A 101 2.29 6.30 -7.95
C LEU A 101 2.96 7.67 -7.86
N ARG A 102 4.23 7.72 -7.45
CA ARG A 102 5.02 8.95 -7.38
C ARG A 102 5.30 9.53 -8.76
N ILE A 103 5.63 8.70 -9.75
CA ILE A 103 5.80 9.12 -11.14
C ILE A 103 4.49 9.70 -11.68
N VAL A 104 3.38 8.97 -11.55
CA VAL A 104 2.06 9.44 -12.01
C VAL A 104 1.67 10.76 -11.34
N TYR A 105 1.87 10.87 -10.02
CA TYR A 105 1.60 12.10 -9.26
C TYR A 105 2.44 13.29 -9.75
N ILE A 106 3.76 13.13 -9.86
CA ILE A 106 4.68 14.19 -10.26
C ILE A 106 4.40 14.64 -11.70
N VAL A 107 4.35 13.71 -12.66
CA VAL A 107 4.19 14.07 -14.07
C VAL A 107 2.83 14.73 -14.31
N THR A 108 1.74 14.21 -13.72
CA THR A 108 0.42 14.87 -13.78
C THR A 108 0.48 16.30 -13.22
N THR A 109 1.10 16.47 -12.04
CA THR A 109 1.21 17.76 -11.36
C THR A 109 1.99 18.78 -12.20
N VAL A 110 3.12 18.36 -12.78
CA VAL A 110 3.94 19.21 -13.67
C VAL A 110 3.16 19.59 -14.93
N THR A 111 2.55 18.62 -15.65
CA THR A 111 1.78 18.92 -16.86
C THR A 111 0.62 19.88 -16.61
N ILE A 112 -0.13 19.70 -15.52
CA ILE A 112 -1.28 20.57 -15.20
C ILE A 112 -0.81 21.97 -14.78
N SER A 113 0.32 22.08 -14.08
CA SER A 113 0.93 23.38 -13.74
C SER A 113 1.42 24.13 -14.98
N LEU A 114 2.03 23.42 -15.94
CA LEU A 114 2.43 23.98 -17.23
C LEU A 114 1.23 24.37 -18.10
N THR A 115 0.16 23.57 -18.08
CA THR A 115 -1.12 23.87 -18.77
C THR A 115 -1.74 25.16 -18.23
N LEU A 116 -1.80 25.30 -16.90
CA LEU A 116 -2.28 26.49 -16.21
C LEU A 116 -1.46 27.74 -16.59
N THR A 117 -0.13 27.63 -16.53
CA THR A 117 0.78 28.72 -16.90
C THR A 117 0.60 29.11 -18.37
N SER A 118 0.53 28.12 -19.26
CA SER A 118 0.35 28.32 -20.70
C SER A 118 -0.98 29.03 -21.02
N ALA A 119 -2.07 28.68 -20.34
CA ALA A 119 -3.38 29.33 -20.51
C ALA A 119 -3.37 30.81 -20.05
N ILE A 120 -2.67 31.13 -18.96
CA ILE A 120 -2.53 32.51 -18.46
C ILE A 120 -1.64 33.34 -19.39
N VAL A 121 -0.50 32.80 -19.84
CA VAL A 121 0.39 33.48 -20.79
C VAL A 121 -0.29 33.68 -22.15
N LEU A 122 -1.07 32.69 -22.62
CA LEU A 122 -1.88 32.81 -23.84
C LEU A 122 -2.87 33.98 -23.75
N LEU A 123 -3.52 34.17 -22.60
CA LEU A 123 -4.41 35.31 -22.36
C LEU A 123 -3.67 36.65 -22.43
N ALA A 124 -2.54 36.77 -21.71
CA ALA A 124 -1.76 38.00 -21.66
C ALA A 124 -1.18 38.39 -23.04
N VAL A 125 -0.53 37.43 -23.72
CA VAL A 125 0.06 37.61 -25.04
C VAL A 125 -1.00 37.90 -26.11
N GLY A 126 -2.18 37.27 -25.99
CA GLY A 126 -3.32 37.52 -26.86
C GLY A 126 -3.91 38.93 -26.70
N VAL A 127 -4.00 39.44 -25.47
CA VAL A 127 -4.41 40.84 -25.20
C VAL A 127 -3.37 41.84 -25.74
N LEU A 128 -2.08 41.52 -25.64
CA LEU A 128 -0.97 42.31 -26.20
C LEU A 128 -0.84 42.20 -27.74
N LYS A 129 -1.67 41.37 -28.40
CA LYS A 129 -1.70 41.15 -29.87
C LYS A 129 -0.37 40.72 -30.52
N LEU A 130 0.52 40.08 -29.76
CA LEU A 130 1.84 39.64 -30.25
C LEU A 130 1.73 38.36 -31.11
N ARG A 131 1.59 38.53 -32.43
CA ARG A 131 1.26 37.43 -33.38
C ARG A 131 2.19 36.21 -33.32
N LYS A 132 3.53 36.41 -33.30
CA LYS A 132 4.51 35.30 -33.32
C LYS A 132 4.46 34.41 -32.05
N PRO A 133 4.58 34.94 -30.82
CA PRO A 133 4.46 34.11 -29.62
C PRO A 133 3.05 33.54 -29.43
N LEU A 134 2.00 34.23 -29.87
CA LEU A 134 0.63 33.71 -29.83
C LEU A 134 0.47 32.40 -30.64
N GLN A 135 1.02 32.33 -31.85
CA GLN A 135 1.02 31.10 -32.66
C GLN A 135 1.78 29.96 -31.98
N ALA A 136 2.94 30.24 -31.37
CA ALA A 136 3.71 29.22 -30.64
C ALA A 136 2.96 28.70 -29.39
N LEU A 137 2.29 29.58 -28.64
CA LEU A 137 1.48 29.21 -27.47
C LEU A 137 0.25 28.37 -27.84
N ILE A 138 -0.37 28.61 -29.00
CA ILE A 138 -1.47 27.79 -29.53
C ILE A 138 -1.00 26.35 -29.77
N VAL A 139 0.15 26.15 -30.41
CA VAL A 139 0.74 24.83 -30.63
C VAL A 139 1.09 24.15 -29.29
N LEU A 140 1.65 24.89 -28.34
CA LEU A 140 1.97 24.39 -27.00
C LEU A 140 0.71 23.95 -26.21
N CYS A 141 -0.38 24.72 -26.30
CA CYS A 141 -1.66 24.37 -25.67
C CYS A 141 -2.27 23.08 -26.26
N TRP A 142 -2.14 22.86 -27.57
CA TRP A 142 -2.53 21.60 -28.21
C TRP A 142 -1.73 20.40 -27.66
N ILE A 143 -0.41 20.55 -27.52
CA ILE A 143 0.45 19.50 -26.95
C ILE A 143 0.02 19.16 -25.51
N PHE A 144 -0.21 20.17 -24.66
CA PHE A 144 -0.71 19.92 -23.30
C PHE A 144 -2.11 19.30 -23.26
N THR A 145 -2.98 19.63 -24.22
CA THR A 145 -4.31 19.02 -24.35
C THR A 145 -4.21 17.52 -24.65
N ILE A 146 -3.27 17.10 -25.51
CA ILE A 146 -2.99 15.68 -25.79
C ILE A 146 -2.54 14.96 -24.51
N PHE A 147 -1.63 15.56 -23.72
CA PHE A 147 -1.23 14.99 -22.44
C PHE A 147 -2.39 14.90 -21.43
N CYS A 148 -3.30 15.88 -21.39
CA CYS A 148 -4.49 15.82 -20.52
C CYS A 148 -5.42 14.65 -20.90
N TRP A 149 -5.58 14.35 -22.19
CA TRP A 149 -6.30 13.15 -22.66
C TRP A 149 -5.60 11.84 -22.26
N LEU A 150 -4.27 11.80 -22.35
CA LEU A 150 -3.48 10.64 -21.90
C LEU A 150 -3.64 10.41 -20.38
N PHE A 151 -3.56 11.45 -19.56
CA PHE A 151 -3.81 11.33 -18.13
C PHE A 151 -5.25 10.94 -17.81
N PHE A 152 -6.24 11.45 -18.54
CA PHE A 152 -7.62 11.00 -18.40
C PHE A 152 -7.72 9.46 -18.54
N GLY A 153 -7.08 8.88 -19.55
CA GLY A 153 -7.03 7.42 -19.74
C GLY A 153 -6.40 6.69 -18.55
N ILE A 154 -5.27 7.19 -18.03
CA ILE A 154 -4.59 6.61 -16.86
C ILE A 154 -5.48 6.67 -15.61
N TYR A 155 -6.07 7.82 -15.27
CA TYR A 155 -6.93 7.93 -14.09
C TYR A 155 -8.27 7.21 -14.25
N PHE A 156 -8.78 7.04 -15.48
CA PHE A 156 -9.94 6.20 -15.76
C PHE A 156 -9.61 4.71 -15.50
N PHE A 157 -8.47 4.21 -16.00
CA PHE A 157 -7.98 2.86 -15.69
C PHE A 157 -7.80 2.67 -14.18
N LEU A 158 -7.12 3.60 -13.49
CA LEU A 158 -6.92 3.55 -12.04
C LEU A 158 -8.25 3.55 -11.26
N GLN A 159 -9.32 4.18 -11.76
CA GLN A 159 -10.64 4.08 -11.12
C GLN A 159 -11.21 2.67 -11.20
N ASN A 160 -11.10 2.02 -12.35
CA ASN A 160 -11.63 0.67 -12.54
C ASN A 160 -10.79 -0.33 -11.73
N PHE A 161 -9.46 -0.27 -11.85
CA PHE A 161 -8.54 -1.08 -11.04
C PHE A 161 -8.78 -0.94 -9.53
N ALA A 162 -8.98 0.28 -9.02
CA ALA A 162 -9.33 0.50 -7.60
C ALA A 162 -10.74 -0.02 -7.26
N GLY A 163 -11.68 0.04 -8.21
CA GLY A 163 -13.01 -0.57 -8.08
C GLY A 163 -12.94 -2.09 -7.97
N ASP A 164 -12.20 -2.73 -8.87
CA ASP A 164 -12.04 -4.18 -8.94
C ASP A 164 -11.29 -4.70 -7.70
N THR A 165 -10.20 -4.02 -7.31
CA THR A 165 -9.46 -4.31 -6.06
C THR A 165 -10.38 -4.23 -4.84
N CYS A 166 -11.16 -3.16 -4.68
CA CYS A 166 -12.08 -3.03 -3.55
C CYS A 166 -13.21 -4.08 -3.60
N THR A 167 -13.67 -4.50 -4.78
CA THR A 167 -14.69 -5.56 -4.91
C THR A 167 -14.11 -6.92 -4.55
N ALA A 168 -12.85 -7.19 -4.89
CA ALA A 168 -12.14 -8.40 -4.50
C ALA A 168 -11.89 -8.47 -2.98
N LEU A 169 -11.51 -7.35 -2.36
CA LEU A 169 -11.40 -7.23 -0.90
C LEU A 169 -12.76 -7.42 -0.19
N GLU A 170 -13.84 -6.85 -0.74
CA GLU A 170 -15.20 -7.04 -0.21
C GLU A 170 -15.65 -8.51 -0.32
N SER A 171 -15.29 -9.18 -1.42
CA SER A 171 -15.54 -10.62 -1.62
C SER A 171 -14.77 -11.48 -0.63
N PHE A 172 -13.51 -11.12 -0.31
CA PHE A 172 -12.72 -11.77 0.74
C PHE A 172 -13.38 -11.62 2.12
N GLN A 173 -13.87 -10.43 2.48
CA GLN A 173 -14.57 -10.22 3.76
C GLN A 173 -15.85 -11.07 3.88
N GLN A 174 -16.55 -11.33 2.77
CA GLN A 174 -17.75 -12.18 2.76
C GLN A 174 -17.42 -13.67 2.89
N ASN A 175 -16.33 -14.12 2.26
CA ASN A 175 -15.86 -15.51 2.36
C ASN A 175 -14.34 -15.59 2.16
N PRO A 176 -13.53 -15.59 3.24
CA PRO A 176 -12.07 -15.53 3.13
C PRO A 176 -11.45 -16.81 2.56
N TYR A 177 -12.17 -17.93 2.56
CA TYR A 177 -11.67 -19.24 2.12
C TYR A 177 -11.97 -19.54 0.65
N ASN A 178 -13.03 -18.98 0.07
CA ASN A 178 -13.41 -19.20 -1.33
C ASN A 178 -13.75 -17.88 -2.04
N ASN A 179 -12.72 -17.19 -2.53
CA ASN A 179 -12.84 -15.92 -3.24
C ASN A 179 -11.68 -15.71 -4.23
N SER A 180 -11.70 -14.62 -5.00
CA SER A 180 -10.69 -14.32 -6.03
C SER A 180 -9.27 -14.05 -5.50
N LEU A 181 -9.08 -13.82 -4.19
CA LEU A 181 -7.80 -13.65 -3.53
C LEU A 181 -7.23 -14.96 -2.94
N SER A 182 -7.99 -16.06 -2.87
CA SER A 182 -7.53 -17.33 -2.27
C SER A 182 -6.24 -17.87 -2.90
N SER A 183 -5.98 -17.61 -4.18
CA SER A 183 -4.73 -17.99 -4.87
C SER A 183 -3.51 -17.13 -4.53
N ILE A 184 -3.71 -16.02 -3.81
CA ILE A 184 -2.67 -15.08 -3.36
C ILE A 184 -2.50 -15.16 -1.83
N LEU A 185 -3.60 -15.38 -1.12
CA LEU A 185 -3.70 -15.49 0.33
C LEU A 185 -4.44 -16.79 0.66
N PRO A 186 -3.73 -17.93 0.78
CA PRO A 186 -4.32 -19.25 1.01
C PRO A 186 -4.76 -19.42 2.48
N CYS A 187 -5.79 -18.67 2.87
CA CYS A 187 -6.36 -18.69 4.22
C CYS A 187 -6.99 -20.04 4.59
N ASP A 188 -7.29 -20.90 3.62
CA ASP A 188 -7.74 -22.27 3.78
C ASP A 188 -6.59 -23.24 4.15
N GLU A 189 -5.41 -23.09 3.52
CA GLU A 189 -4.20 -23.80 3.92
C GLU A 189 -3.75 -23.36 5.33
N LEU A 190 -3.81 -22.06 5.63
CA LEU A 190 -3.56 -21.52 6.97
C LEU A 190 -4.56 -22.07 8.00
N LEU A 191 -5.87 -22.05 7.71
CA LEU A 191 -6.89 -22.60 8.61
C LEU A 191 -6.69 -24.10 8.87
N SER A 192 -6.13 -24.85 7.91
CA SER A 192 -5.81 -26.27 8.09
C SER A 192 -4.74 -26.50 9.18
N ALA A 193 -3.90 -25.49 9.49
CA ALA A 193 -2.97 -25.54 10.62
C ALA A 193 -3.65 -25.30 11.99
N LYS A 194 -4.93 -24.88 12.03
CA LYS A 194 -5.66 -24.66 13.29
C LYS A 194 -5.80 -25.93 14.12
N SER A 195 -5.88 -27.12 13.49
CA SER A 195 -5.90 -28.38 14.25
C SER A 195 -4.60 -28.57 15.04
N VAL A 196 -3.44 -28.29 14.43
CA VAL A 196 -2.13 -28.38 15.08
C VAL A 196 -2.03 -27.38 16.25
N LEU A 197 -2.57 -26.18 16.08
CA LEU A 197 -2.62 -25.17 17.15
C LEU A 197 -3.58 -25.58 18.29
N SER A 198 -4.63 -26.32 17.98
CA SER A 198 -5.55 -26.92 18.95
C SER A 198 -4.94 -28.13 19.68
N ASP A 199 -4.14 -28.96 18.99
CA ASP A 199 -3.40 -30.06 19.63
C ASP A 199 -2.37 -29.51 20.64
N ILE A 200 -1.75 -28.37 20.33
CA ILE A 200 -0.86 -27.64 21.24
C ILE A 200 -1.62 -27.13 22.48
N SER A 201 -2.80 -26.49 22.31
CA SER A 201 -3.57 -26.00 23.46
C SER A 201 -4.12 -27.13 24.33
N ALA A 202 -4.58 -28.23 23.73
CA ALA A 202 -4.98 -29.43 24.45
C ALA A 202 -3.81 -30.05 25.23
N GLY A 203 -2.65 -30.22 24.59
CA GLY A 203 -1.46 -30.78 25.24
C GLY A 203 -0.96 -29.95 26.43
N VAL A 204 -0.97 -28.61 26.32
CA VAL A 204 -0.62 -27.73 27.46
C VAL A 204 -1.73 -27.75 28.54
N TYR A 205 -3.01 -27.79 28.14
CA TYR A 205 -4.12 -27.88 29.08
C TYR A 205 -4.04 -29.17 29.92
N ASP A 206 -3.84 -30.31 29.29
CA ASP A 206 -3.76 -31.61 29.96
C ASP A 206 -2.51 -31.69 30.86
N LEU A 207 -1.34 -31.24 30.38
CA LEU A 207 -0.10 -31.16 31.16
C LEU A 207 -0.29 -30.35 32.45
N VAL A 208 -0.88 -29.16 32.38
CA VAL A 208 -1.10 -28.32 33.58
C VAL A 208 -2.05 -29.00 34.56
N ASN A 209 -3.07 -29.70 34.07
CA ASN A 209 -4.03 -30.39 34.93
C ASN A 209 -3.43 -31.64 35.57
N GLU A 210 -2.62 -32.42 34.85
CA GLU A 210 -1.89 -33.58 35.39
C GLU A 210 -0.92 -33.14 36.50
N VAL A 211 -0.13 -32.10 36.26
CA VAL A 211 0.79 -31.56 37.28
C VAL A 211 0.01 -31.05 38.51
N ASN A 212 -1.11 -30.35 38.32
CA ASN A 212 -1.96 -29.92 39.43
C ASN A 212 -2.58 -31.11 40.21
N GLN A 213 -3.03 -32.17 39.53
CA GLN A 213 -3.55 -33.37 40.20
C GLN A 213 -2.46 -34.10 41.00
N ASN A 214 -1.24 -34.18 40.46
CA ASN A 214 -0.09 -34.75 41.15
C ASN A 214 0.35 -33.91 42.37
N ILE A 215 0.31 -32.57 42.28
CA ILE A 215 0.55 -31.68 43.42
C ILE A 215 -0.55 -31.80 44.48
N SER A 216 -1.82 -31.87 44.07
CA SER A 216 -2.96 -32.11 44.96
C SER A 216 -2.80 -33.41 45.76
N THR A 217 -2.39 -34.48 45.08
CA THR A 217 -2.33 -35.84 45.65
C THR A 217 -1.09 -36.04 46.53
N SER A 218 0.09 -35.60 46.06
CA SER A 218 1.36 -35.84 46.75
C SER A 218 1.71 -34.77 47.79
N TYR A 219 1.19 -33.55 47.63
CA TYR A 219 1.60 -32.39 48.43
C TYR A 219 0.42 -31.53 48.93
N GLY A 220 -0.83 -31.99 48.81
CA GLY A 220 -1.98 -31.38 49.48
C GLY A 220 -2.37 -29.98 48.99
N ASN A 221 -2.21 -29.68 47.70
CA ASN A 221 -2.54 -28.38 47.08
C ASN A 221 -1.76 -27.17 47.62
N ILE A 222 -0.50 -27.36 48.05
CA ILE A 222 0.39 -26.24 48.42
C ILE A 222 0.62 -25.21 47.29
N VAL A 223 0.47 -25.62 46.03
CA VAL A 223 0.62 -24.78 44.84
C VAL A 223 -0.44 -25.19 43.82
N GLN A 224 -1.06 -24.20 43.17
CA GLN A 224 -1.91 -24.40 42.00
C GLN A 224 -1.34 -23.63 40.82
N ILE A 225 -0.97 -24.33 39.75
CA ILE A 225 -0.53 -23.74 38.48
C ILE A 225 -1.77 -23.31 37.71
N CYS A 226 -1.78 -22.08 37.21
CA CYS A 226 -2.89 -21.62 36.38
C CYS A 226 -2.83 -22.23 34.99
N ASN A 227 -3.96 -22.79 34.56
CA ASN A 227 -4.18 -23.25 33.21
C ASN A 227 -4.74 -22.08 32.37
N PRO A 228 -4.02 -21.59 31.35
CA PRO A 228 -4.46 -20.45 30.56
C PRO A 228 -5.46 -20.82 29.45
N PHE A 229 -5.81 -22.10 29.29
CA PHE A 229 -6.74 -22.57 28.26
C PHE A 229 -8.12 -22.95 28.82
N SER A 230 -9.16 -22.82 27.99
CA SER A 230 -10.53 -23.20 28.34
C SER A 230 -10.68 -24.73 28.44
N ARG A 231 -11.80 -25.21 29.02
CA ARG A 231 -12.06 -26.64 29.17
C ARG A 231 -12.38 -27.30 27.81
N PRO A 232 -12.19 -28.63 27.67
CA PRO A 232 -12.64 -29.34 26.48
C PRO A 232 -14.13 -29.09 26.20
N PRO A 233 -14.56 -29.03 24.92
CA PRO A 233 -13.79 -29.37 23.73
C PRO A 233 -13.05 -28.18 23.06
N PHE A 234 -13.12 -26.97 23.60
CA PHE A 234 -12.72 -25.76 22.84
C PHE A 234 -11.25 -25.36 23.02
N TYR A 235 -10.70 -25.51 24.24
CA TYR A 235 -9.29 -25.20 24.56
C TYR A 235 -8.83 -23.78 24.17
N ASP A 236 -9.74 -22.79 24.15
CA ASP A 236 -9.45 -21.40 23.75
C ASP A 236 -8.43 -20.76 24.69
N TYR A 237 -7.54 -19.92 24.17
CA TYR A 237 -6.57 -19.22 25.01
C TYR A 237 -7.22 -18.07 25.80
N GLN A 238 -7.35 -18.27 27.11
CA GLN A 238 -8.00 -17.36 28.06
C GLN A 238 -7.03 -16.92 29.19
N PRO A 239 -5.90 -16.27 28.87
CA PRO A 239 -4.87 -15.89 29.86
C PRO A 239 -5.40 -14.93 30.93
N ARG A 240 -6.52 -14.24 30.68
CA ARG A 240 -7.19 -13.36 31.65
C ARG A 240 -7.83 -14.12 32.82
N ASN A 241 -8.06 -15.42 32.69
CA ASN A 241 -8.52 -16.26 33.80
C ASN A 241 -7.39 -16.51 34.82
N CYS A 242 -6.13 -16.35 34.40
CA CYS A 242 -4.98 -16.37 35.28
C CYS A 242 -4.76 -15.00 35.92
N SER A 243 -5.14 -14.86 37.19
CA SER A 243 -4.82 -13.70 38.01
C SER A 243 -3.30 -13.46 38.04
N ALA A 244 -2.88 -12.20 38.19
CA ALA A 244 -1.46 -11.84 38.35
C ALA A 244 -0.80 -12.47 39.59
N ALA A 245 -1.59 -12.93 40.56
CA ALA A 245 -1.13 -13.67 41.74
C ALA A 245 -1.14 -15.20 41.58
N SER A 246 -1.53 -15.72 40.42
CA SER A 246 -1.52 -17.17 40.14
C SER A 246 -0.18 -17.61 39.52
N VAL A 247 0.29 -18.81 39.87
CA VAL A 247 1.56 -19.35 39.37
C VAL A 247 1.40 -19.72 37.89
N LYS A 248 2.15 -19.07 37.00
CA LYS A 248 2.18 -19.43 35.58
C LYS A 248 3.19 -20.55 35.34
N ILE A 249 3.11 -21.17 34.16
CA ILE A 249 4.04 -22.25 33.78
C ILE A 249 5.50 -21.77 33.86
N GLY A 250 5.82 -20.56 33.36
CA GLY A 250 7.17 -20.01 33.46
C GLY A 250 7.67 -19.71 34.89
N ASP A 251 6.76 -19.61 35.87
CA ASP A 251 7.09 -19.30 37.26
C ASP A 251 7.33 -20.57 38.11
N ILE A 252 6.99 -21.76 37.58
CA ILE A 252 7.17 -23.06 38.27
C ILE A 252 8.59 -23.24 38.85
N PRO A 253 9.70 -22.96 38.12
CA PRO A 253 11.04 -23.17 38.67
C PRO A 253 11.36 -22.24 39.85
N GLN A 254 10.78 -21.03 39.87
CA GLN A 254 10.95 -20.06 40.96
C GLN A 254 10.22 -20.53 42.22
N VAL A 255 8.98 -20.99 42.07
CA VAL A 255 8.20 -21.58 43.17
C VAL A 255 8.86 -22.86 43.68
N LEU A 256 9.38 -23.70 42.77
CA LEU A 256 10.10 -24.92 43.14
C LEU A 256 11.35 -24.62 43.96
N ARG A 257 12.11 -23.57 43.63
CA ARG A 257 13.26 -23.09 44.44
C ARG A 257 12.90 -22.61 45.85
N MET A 258 11.65 -22.22 46.11
CA MET A 258 11.20 -21.85 47.46
C MET A 258 10.82 -23.06 48.32
N LEU A 259 10.49 -24.19 47.68
CA LEU A 259 9.97 -25.40 48.33
C LEU A 259 11.00 -26.54 48.35
N ALA A 260 11.99 -26.49 47.45
CA ALA A 260 12.95 -27.55 47.21
C ALA A 260 14.38 -27.02 47.05
N CYS A 261 15.34 -27.80 47.53
CA CYS A 261 16.77 -27.56 47.33
C CYS A 261 17.25 -28.32 46.09
N PRO A 262 17.60 -27.64 44.97
CA PRO A 262 18.38 -28.24 43.90
C PRO A 262 19.83 -28.44 44.37
N ASP A 263 20.28 -29.70 44.39
CA ASP A 263 21.59 -30.16 44.87
C ASP A 263 22.01 -29.73 46.29
N SER A 264 21.85 -30.64 47.25
CA SER A 264 22.60 -30.58 48.51
C SER A 264 23.94 -31.33 48.38
N GLU A 265 24.97 -30.70 47.83
CA GLU A 265 26.34 -31.17 48.09
C GLU A 265 26.70 -30.90 49.56
N GLY A 266 26.42 -31.88 50.42
CA GLY A 266 26.92 -31.97 51.80
C GLY A 266 26.25 -31.07 52.86
N SER A 267 25.25 -30.25 52.53
CA SER A 267 24.51 -29.45 53.53
C SER A 267 23.02 -29.78 53.58
N THR A 268 22.52 -30.12 54.77
CA THR A 268 21.14 -30.59 54.98
C THR A 268 20.12 -29.56 54.47
N CYS A 269 19.25 -29.96 53.53
CA CYS A 269 18.09 -29.15 53.14
C CYS A 269 17.14 -29.07 54.36
N ASN A 270 17.20 -27.95 55.09
CA ASN A 270 16.50 -27.78 56.36
C ASN A 270 14.97 -27.62 56.15
N GLY A 271 14.28 -28.75 56.01
CA GLY A 271 12.81 -28.82 55.89
C GLY A 271 12.27 -28.66 54.46
N GLY A 272 13.11 -28.48 53.46
CA GLY A 272 12.71 -28.46 52.04
C GLY A 272 12.78 -29.82 51.37
N ILE A 273 12.16 -29.95 50.20
CA ILE A 273 12.21 -31.17 49.38
C ILE A 273 13.59 -31.26 48.69
N LEU A 274 14.28 -32.39 48.76
CA LEU A 274 15.52 -32.58 48.02
C LEU A 274 15.21 -32.99 46.57
N ILE A 275 15.68 -32.22 45.59
CA ILE A 275 15.51 -32.53 44.16
C ILE A 275 16.90 -32.53 43.49
N PRO A 276 17.29 -33.61 42.78
CA PRO A 276 18.55 -33.61 42.04
C PRO A 276 18.53 -32.58 40.90
N ALA A 277 19.62 -31.84 40.69
CA ALA A 277 19.62 -30.70 39.76
C ALA A 277 19.30 -31.04 38.31
N ASN A 278 19.54 -32.28 37.85
CA ASN A 278 19.13 -32.68 36.51
C ASN A 278 17.60 -32.56 36.33
N TYR A 279 16.79 -33.01 37.30
CA TYR A 279 15.34 -32.86 37.28
C TYR A 279 14.91 -31.40 37.40
N TYR A 280 15.57 -30.60 38.26
CA TYR A 280 15.30 -29.17 38.37
C TYR A 280 15.58 -28.43 37.06
N ASN A 281 16.73 -28.67 36.43
CA ASN A 281 17.11 -28.09 35.14
C ASN A 281 16.14 -28.53 34.03
N THR A 282 15.67 -29.77 34.08
CA THR A 282 14.65 -30.29 33.16
C THR A 282 13.33 -29.52 33.30
N VAL A 283 12.84 -29.35 34.53
CA VAL A 283 11.63 -28.55 34.81
C VAL A 283 11.83 -27.11 34.36
N GLN A 284 12.99 -26.50 34.60
CA GLN A 284 13.30 -25.14 34.16
C GLN A 284 13.30 -24.99 32.63
N ALA A 285 13.94 -25.93 31.92
CA ALA A 285 13.99 -25.97 30.46
C ALA A 285 12.58 -26.03 29.85
N TYR A 286 11.76 -27.01 30.25
CA TYR A 286 10.39 -27.15 29.75
C TYR A 286 9.49 -25.97 30.13
N SER A 287 9.52 -25.52 31.38
CA SER A 287 8.71 -24.38 31.86
C SER A 287 8.99 -23.11 31.07
N THR A 288 10.27 -22.84 30.79
CA THR A 288 10.70 -21.68 30.01
C THR A 288 10.25 -21.82 28.55
N SER A 289 10.45 -22.97 27.92
CA SER A 289 10.05 -23.19 26.52
C SER A 289 8.54 -23.08 26.30
N ILE A 290 7.73 -23.64 27.21
CA ILE A 290 6.27 -23.50 27.16
C ILE A 290 5.86 -22.05 27.38
N GLN A 291 6.49 -21.33 28.32
CA GLN A 291 6.18 -19.91 28.52
C GLN A 291 6.54 -19.06 27.29
N THR A 292 7.68 -19.31 26.64
CA THR A 292 8.05 -18.63 25.39
C THR A 292 7.02 -18.91 24.30
N LEU A 293 6.55 -20.17 24.15
CA LEU A 293 5.48 -20.53 23.22
C LEU A 293 4.14 -19.81 23.54
N LEU A 294 3.74 -19.76 24.81
CA LEU A 294 2.52 -19.06 25.25
C LEU A 294 2.57 -17.55 25.01
N ASN A 295 3.76 -16.95 25.02
CA ASN A 295 3.92 -15.51 24.72
C ASN A 295 3.65 -15.20 23.24
N VAL A 296 3.85 -16.17 22.33
CA VAL A 296 3.67 -16.00 20.88
C VAL A 296 2.38 -16.62 20.34
N TYR A 297 1.74 -17.50 21.10
CA TYR A 297 0.49 -18.19 20.76
C TYR A 297 -0.63 -17.26 20.20
N PRO A 298 -0.97 -16.10 20.82
CA PRO A 298 -2.07 -15.27 20.33
C PRO A 298 -1.87 -14.71 18.92
N ASN A 299 -0.61 -14.43 18.55
CA ASN A 299 -0.30 -13.91 17.23
C ASN A 299 -0.31 -15.04 16.19
N MET A 300 0.14 -16.25 16.56
CA MET A 300 -0.04 -17.43 15.71
C MET A 300 -1.51 -17.73 15.45
N GLU A 301 -2.35 -17.69 16.48
CA GLU A 301 -3.80 -17.89 16.38
C GLU A 301 -4.44 -16.91 15.38
N ARG A 302 -4.20 -15.60 15.57
CA ARG A 302 -4.67 -14.55 14.64
C ARG A 302 -4.16 -14.72 13.20
N LEU A 303 -2.94 -15.24 13.01
CA LEU A 303 -2.36 -15.48 11.69
C LEU A 303 -2.97 -16.72 11.01
N VAL A 304 -3.10 -17.82 11.75
CA VAL A 304 -3.69 -19.10 11.30
C VAL A 304 -5.18 -18.94 10.95
N GLU A 305 -5.92 -18.13 11.70
CA GLU A 305 -7.31 -17.79 11.40
C GLU A 305 -7.47 -16.71 10.30
N CYS A 306 -6.36 -16.23 9.73
CA CYS A 306 -6.33 -15.08 8.80
C CYS A 306 -6.94 -13.78 9.37
N GLN A 307 -7.11 -13.67 10.69
CA GLN A 307 -7.69 -12.48 11.33
C GLN A 307 -6.85 -11.23 11.07
N THR A 308 -5.51 -11.32 11.15
CA THR A 308 -4.61 -10.19 10.87
C THR A 308 -4.83 -9.59 9.47
N VAL A 309 -5.04 -10.44 8.46
CA VAL A 309 -5.35 -10.02 7.08
C VAL A 309 -6.76 -9.47 6.97
N SER A 310 -7.72 -10.09 7.65
CA SER A 310 -9.13 -9.66 7.66
C SER A 310 -9.31 -8.28 8.31
N ASP A 311 -8.66 -8.04 9.46
CA ASP A 311 -8.69 -6.76 10.18
C ASP A 311 -8.18 -5.62 9.26
N ALA A 312 -7.05 -5.85 8.58
CA ALA A 312 -6.44 -4.89 7.65
C ALA A 312 -7.32 -4.61 6.42
N PHE A 313 -7.93 -5.64 5.83
CA PHE A 313 -8.83 -5.48 4.68
C PHE A 313 -10.13 -4.79 5.05
N SER A 314 -10.65 -5.05 6.26
CA SER A 314 -11.81 -4.35 6.82
C SER A 314 -11.52 -2.85 6.99
N ASP A 315 -10.34 -2.47 7.52
CA ASP A 315 -9.94 -1.05 7.60
C ASP A 315 -9.86 -0.40 6.21
N ILE A 316 -9.20 -1.06 5.25
CA ILE A 316 -9.09 -0.57 3.87
C ILE A 316 -10.47 -0.35 3.23
N LEU A 317 -11.40 -1.29 3.36
CA LEU A 317 -12.75 -1.21 2.80
C LEU A 317 -13.56 -0.06 3.41
N ASN A 318 -13.53 0.05 4.74
CA ASN A 318 -14.31 1.03 5.48
C ASN A 318 -13.75 2.45 5.31
N ASN A 319 -12.43 2.63 5.44
CA ASN A 319 -11.80 3.93 5.56
C ASN A 319 -11.08 4.43 4.29
N HIS A 320 -10.71 3.55 3.35
CA HIS A 320 -9.86 3.90 2.20
C HIS A 320 -10.52 3.69 0.82
N CYS A 321 -11.26 2.60 0.60
CA CYS A 321 -11.86 2.28 -0.71
C CYS A 321 -12.82 3.36 -1.24
N LYS A 322 -13.79 3.79 -0.43
CA LYS A 322 -14.75 4.85 -0.81
C LYS A 322 -14.06 6.20 -1.14
N PRO A 323 -13.17 6.77 -0.30
CA PRO A 323 -12.49 8.01 -0.65
C PRO A 323 -11.51 7.86 -1.82
N LEU A 324 -10.78 6.74 -1.94
CA LEU A 324 -9.89 6.49 -3.09
C LEU A 324 -10.67 6.54 -4.41
N LYS A 325 -11.76 5.78 -4.52
CA LYS A 325 -12.66 5.76 -5.68
C LYS A 325 -13.32 7.13 -5.94
N ARG A 326 -13.53 7.95 -4.90
CA ARG A 326 -14.05 9.33 -5.04
C ARG A 326 -13.00 10.29 -5.60
N TYR A 327 -11.76 10.26 -5.11
CA TYR A 327 -10.72 11.20 -5.55
C TYR A 327 -10.22 10.88 -6.97
N VAL A 328 -9.97 9.61 -7.30
CA VAL A 328 -9.61 9.21 -8.68
C VAL A 328 -10.70 9.60 -9.68
N ARG A 329 -11.99 9.48 -9.29
CA ARG A 329 -13.13 9.95 -10.09
C ARG A 329 -13.14 11.46 -10.29
N MET A 330 -12.81 12.21 -9.24
CA MET A 330 -12.72 13.66 -9.31
C MET A 330 -11.56 14.11 -10.22
N VAL A 331 -10.42 13.40 -10.21
CA VAL A 331 -9.30 13.68 -11.13
C VAL A 331 -9.72 13.49 -12.58
N TRP A 332 -10.18 12.30 -13.00
CA TRP A 332 -10.46 12.07 -14.42
C TRP A 332 -11.61 12.94 -14.95
N ARG A 333 -12.65 13.20 -14.15
CA ARG A 333 -13.74 14.12 -14.54
C ARG A 333 -13.23 15.55 -14.75
N SER A 334 -12.34 16.02 -13.87
CA SER A 334 -11.75 17.35 -13.98
C SER A 334 -10.76 17.44 -15.16
N LEU A 335 -10.06 16.34 -15.48
CA LEU A 335 -9.20 16.24 -16.68
C LEU A 335 -10.01 16.30 -17.98
N VAL A 336 -11.12 15.56 -18.10
CA VAL A 336 -11.99 15.63 -19.29
C VAL A 336 -12.56 17.04 -19.44
N PHE A 337 -13.05 17.63 -18.36
CA PHE A 337 -13.56 19.00 -18.37
C PHE A 337 -12.48 20.01 -18.77
N LEU A 338 -11.27 19.91 -18.21
CA LEU A 338 -10.13 20.75 -18.58
C LEU A 338 -9.78 20.58 -20.07
N SER A 339 -9.70 19.35 -20.59
CA SER A 339 -9.42 19.10 -22.01
C SER A 339 -10.46 19.75 -22.93
N VAL A 340 -11.75 19.63 -22.63
CA VAL A 340 -12.82 20.27 -23.42
C VAL A 340 -12.73 21.80 -23.36
N VAL A 341 -12.49 22.36 -22.18
CA VAL A 341 -12.31 23.81 -22.00
C VAL A 341 -11.07 24.32 -22.74
N MET A 342 -9.96 23.57 -22.74
CA MET A 342 -8.73 23.93 -23.45
C MET A 342 -8.92 23.90 -24.97
N VAL A 343 -9.62 22.90 -25.52
CA VAL A 343 -9.97 22.87 -26.95
C VAL A 343 -10.83 24.10 -27.32
N ALA A 344 -11.87 24.39 -26.53
CA ALA A 344 -12.72 25.56 -26.77
C ALA A 344 -11.94 26.89 -26.70
N LEU A 345 -11.05 27.03 -25.69
CA LEU A 345 -10.18 28.20 -25.54
C LEU A 345 -9.28 28.40 -26.77
N VAL A 346 -8.64 27.33 -27.24
CA VAL A 346 -7.72 27.39 -28.40
C VAL A 346 -8.48 27.70 -29.69
N VAL A 347 -9.67 27.12 -29.91
CA VAL A 347 -10.52 27.44 -31.09
C VAL A 347 -10.97 28.90 -31.08
N VAL A 348 -11.32 29.46 -29.92
CA VAL A 348 -11.64 30.90 -29.78
C VAL A 348 -10.45 31.79 -30.14
N TRP A 349 -9.22 31.41 -29.77
CA TRP A 349 -8.01 32.16 -30.18
C TRP A 349 -7.72 32.03 -31.67
N ILE A 350 -7.81 30.83 -32.25
CA ILE A 350 -7.59 30.61 -33.70
C ILE A 350 -8.58 31.46 -34.52
N THR A 351 -9.88 31.37 -34.23
CA THR A 351 -10.92 32.15 -34.93
C THR A 351 -10.74 33.66 -34.77
N GLY A 352 -10.35 34.14 -33.59
CA GLY A 352 -9.99 35.54 -33.37
C GLY A 352 -8.83 36.00 -34.25
N THR A 353 -7.74 35.22 -34.30
CA THR A 353 -6.57 35.57 -35.14
C THR A 353 -6.86 35.57 -36.64
N TYR A 354 -7.72 34.65 -37.11
CA TYR A 354 -8.13 34.57 -38.51
C TYR A 354 -8.98 35.78 -38.93
N HIS A 355 -9.88 36.24 -38.05
CA HIS A 355 -10.71 37.41 -38.32
C HIS A 355 -9.88 38.71 -38.40
N GLU A 356 -8.91 38.90 -37.50
CA GLU A 356 -7.99 40.05 -37.59
C GLU A 356 -7.14 40.03 -38.88
N GLN A 357 -6.69 38.86 -39.33
CA GLN A 357 -5.93 38.75 -40.59
C GLN A 357 -6.76 39.16 -41.81
N ASN A 358 -8.02 38.74 -41.90
CA ASN A 358 -8.92 39.13 -42.99
C ASN A 358 -9.23 40.64 -42.98
N LEU A 359 -9.46 41.27 -41.82
CA LEU A 359 -9.66 42.73 -41.76
C LEU A 359 -8.44 43.51 -42.26
N HIS A 360 -7.24 43.12 -41.86
CA HIS A 360 -6.01 43.76 -42.35
C HIS A 360 -5.77 43.54 -43.86
N SER A 361 -6.23 42.40 -44.41
CA SER A 361 -6.15 42.12 -45.85
C SER A 361 -7.08 42.99 -46.70
N LEU A 362 -8.26 43.36 -46.19
CA LEU A 362 -9.15 44.30 -46.91
C LEU A 362 -8.65 45.75 -46.80
N GLY A 363 -8.10 46.15 -45.65
CA GLY A 363 -7.63 47.52 -45.42
C GLY A 363 -6.47 47.97 -46.32
N SER A 364 -5.65 47.04 -46.82
CA SER A 364 -4.55 47.33 -47.76
C SER A 364 -4.98 47.38 -49.23
N SER A 365 -6.27 47.19 -49.54
CA SER A 365 -6.79 47.10 -50.92
C SER A 365 -7.51 48.37 -51.41
N ILE A 366 -7.25 49.53 -50.80
CA ILE A 366 -7.76 50.83 -51.28
C ILE A 366 -6.57 51.69 -51.71
N LYS A 367 -6.27 51.67 -53.01
CA LYS A 367 -5.30 52.56 -53.67
C LYS A 367 -6.04 53.80 -54.18
N PRO A 368 -5.74 55.03 -53.72
CA PRO A 368 -6.39 56.21 -54.27
C PRO A 368 -5.88 56.46 -55.69
N SER A 369 -6.79 56.46 -56.67
CA SER A 369 -6.50 56.93 -58.02
C SER A 369 -6.61 58.45 -58.06
N SER A 370 -5.49 59.15 -57.93
CA SER A 370 -5.40 60.56 -58.30
C SER A 370 -5.52 60.68 -59.82
N TYR A 371 -6.71 61.02 -60.32
CA TYR A 371 -6.84 61.64 -61.63
C TYR A 371 -6.20 63.02 -61.55
N ASP A 372 -5.28 63.31 -62.47
CA ASP A 372 -4.87 64.67 -62.78
C ASP A 372 -4.95 64.86 -64.30
N VAL A 373 -5.39 66.03 -64.74
CA VAL A 373 -5.75 66.34 -66.13
C VAL A 373 -5.08 67.65 -66.51
N GLY A 374 -4.05 67.60 -67.38
CA GLY A 374 -3.37 68.82 -67.79
C GLY A 374 -2.31 68.68 -68.88
N SER A 375 -2.58 69.38 -69.98
CA SER A 375 -1.65 69.88 -71.00
C SER A 375 -1.03 68.94 -72.05
N LEU A 376 -1.28 69.36 -73.30
CA LEU A 376 -0.51 69.07 -74.50
C LEU A 376 1.00 69.37 -74.34
N GLU A 377 1.84 68.66 -75.10
CA GLU A 377 2.60 69.30 -76.18
C GLU A 377 2.98 68.33 -77.33
N LEU A 378 3.50 68.89 -78.43
CA LEU A 378 3.63 68.29 -79.76
C LEU A 378 5.12 68.00 -80.09
N GLY A 379 5.47 66.81 -80.63
CA GLY A 379 6.90 66.41 -80.72
C GLY A 379 7.31 65.25 -81.65
N THR A 380 6.90 65.30 -82.91
CA THR A 380 7.65 64.89 -84.13
C THR A 380 8.75 63.79 -84.09
N VAL A 381 8.43 62.62 -84.68
CA VAL A 381 9.26 61.78 -85.60
C VAL A 381 10.71 61.37 -85.24
N LYS A 382 10.94 60.04 -85.14
CA LYS A 382 11.85 59.32 -86.09
C LYS A 382 11.64 57.80 -86.12
N SER A 383 11.57 57.24 -87.33
CA SER A 383 11.58 55.81 -87.65
C SER A 383 12.98 55.37 -88.13
N ILE A 384 13.35 54.10 -87.89
CA ILE A 384 14.33 53.24 -88.60
C ILE A 384 14.23 51.85 -87.89
N VAL A 385 13.84 50.73 -88.55
CA VAL A 385 14.57 49.91 -89.56
C VAL A 385 15.77 49.18 -88.93
N ASP A 386 16.11 47.90 -89.13
CA ASP A 386 15.54 46.66 -89.72
C ASP A 386 16.52 45.50 -89.31
N ASP A 387 16.33 44.18 -89.45
CA ASP A 387 15.19 43.23 -89.60
C ASP A 387 15.77 41.79 -89.35
N SER A 388 15.00 40.72 -89.59
CA SER A 388 15.46 39.37 -90.00
C SER A 388 16.28 38.49 -89.01
N LYS A 389 15.61 37.51 -88.39
CA LYS A 389 15.59 36.07 -88.77
C LYS A 389 16.76 35.51 -89.64
N PRO A 390 16.96 34.17 -89.74
CA PRO A 390 17.13 33.09 -88.73
C PRO A 390 18.49 32.36 -88.87
N ILE A 391 18.75 31.36 -88.00
CA ILE A 391 19.01 29.94 -88.37
C ILE A 391 18.24 29.08 -87.36
#